data_AF-A0A932Z6B4-F1
#
_entry.id   AF-A0A932Z6B4-F1
#
_cell.length_a   1.000
_cell.length_b   1.000
_cell.length_c   1.000
_cell.angle_alpha   90.00
_cell.angle_beta   90.00
_cell.angle_gamma   90.00
#
_symmetry.space_group_name_H-M   'P 1'
#
loop_
_entity.id
_entity.type
_entity.pdbx_description
1 polymer ?
#
loop_
_entity_poly.entity_id
_entity_poly.type
_entity_poly.pdbx_seq_one_letter_code
_entity_poly.pdbx_strand_id
1 'polypeptide(L)'
;MQPKYLGDSFDIVKRFWAERLGSIAPLFAHPRFVPTAIKSAYEKMVAMPVLHPNEPRAEPFGLFLDPHTGIPLPTALSQKPTASHVPLSFIEAELDRLRPMYLICFDQSHVRGSGPSKAEQRESKRAALQTRNVASFYYVSHAPFLFASKDAKVIELVRRRLVEGGIPECRFEP
;
A
#
# COMPACT_ATOMS: atom_id res chain seq x y z
N MET A 1 7.51 -7.60 -4.15
CA MET A 1 8.26 -7.09 -5.31
C MET A 1 9.13 -8.20 -5.86
N GLN A 2 9.10 -8.49 -7.17
CA GLN A 2 10.02 -9.48 -7.74
C GLN A 2 11.31 -8.81 -8.23
N PRO A 3 12.51 -9.36 -7.97
CA PRO A 3 13.78 -8.74 -8.33
C PRO A 3 13.90 -8.28 -9.79
N LYS A 4 13.37 -9.07 -10.73
CA LYS A 4 13.45 -8.80 -12.18
C LYS A 4 12.67 -7.57 -12.65
N TYR A 5 11.79 -7.02 -11.81
CA TYR A 5 10.98 -5.84 -12.13
C TYR A 5 11.53 -4.56 -11.49
N LEU A 6 12.63 -4.64 -10.72
CA LEU A 6 13.22 -3.46 -10.11
C LEU A 6 13.66 -2.46 -11.18
N GLY A 7 13.20 -1.21 -11.05
CA GLY A 7 13.44 -0.15 -12.02
C GLY A 7 12.33 0.02 -13.07
N ASP A 8 11.21 -0.69 -12.93
CA ASP A 8 10.06 -0.50 -13.80
C ASP A 8 9.32 0.83 -13.53
N SER A 9 8.28 1.11 -14.33
CA SER A 9 7.50 2.33 -14.18
C SER A 9 6.72 2.39 -12.85
N PHE A 10 6.48 1.28 -12.17
CA PHE A 10 5.77 1.27 -10.88
C PHE A 10 6.68 1.76 -9.77
N ASP A 11 7.98 1.45 -9.83
CA ASP A 11 8.96 1.93 -8.85
C ASP A 11 9.11 3.47 -8.85
N ILE A 12 8.90 4.12 -10.01
CA ILE A 12 8.83 5.59 -10.10
C ILE A 12 7.62 6.13 -9.31
N VAL A 13 6.48 5.45 -9.41
CA VAL A 13 5.26 5.82 -8.66
C VAL A 13 5.48 5.61 -7.16
N LYS A 14 6.13 4.50 -6.76
CA LYS A 14 6.50 4.23 -5.36
C LYS A 14 7.42 5.31 -4.80
N ARG A 15 8.43 5.72 -5.58
CA ARG A 15 9.33 6.83 -5.21
C ARG A 15 8.57 8.13 -5.03
N PHE A 16 7.64 8.44 -5.93
CA PHE A 16 6.80 9.62 -5.82
C PHE A 16 5.99 9.61 -4.51
N TRP A 17 5.43 8.48 -4.09
CA TRP A 17 4.76 8.37 -2.78
C TRP A 17 5.68 8.72 -1.62
N ALA A 18 6.89 8.15 -1.60
CA ALA A 18 7.86 8.39 -0.55
C ALA A 18 8.25 9.87 -0.46
N GLU A 19 8.54 10.50 -1.60
CA GLU A 19 8.95 11.90 -1.67
C GLU A 19 7.82 12.86 -1.29
N ARG A 20 6.59 12.63 -1.77
CA ARG A 20 5.45 13.53 -1.51
C ARG A 20 4.90 13.42 -0.10
N LEU A 21 4.89 12.21 0.45
CA LEU A 21 4.29 11.93 1.75
C LEU A 21 5.28 12.01 2.91
N GLY A 22 6.58 12.18 2.64
CA GLY A 22 7.62 12.33 3.66
C GLY A 22 7.38 13.50 4.63
N SER A 23 6.67 14.54 4.19
CA SER A 23 6.26 15.67 5.06
C SER A 23 5.14 15.33 6.05
N ILE A 24 4.35 14.28 5.79
CA ILE A 24 3.39 13.73 6.75
C ILE A 24 4.13 12.77 7.68
N ALA A 25 4.79 11.77 7.09
CA ALA A 25 5.63 10.82 7.79
C ALA A 25 6.54 10.11 6.76
N PRO A 26 7.82 9.87 7.05
CA PRO A 26 8.69 9.12 6.15
C PRO A 26 8.17 7.70 5.91
N LEU A 27 8.29 7.22 4.67
CA LEU A 27 7.69 5.95 4.24
C LEU A 27 8.71 4.81 4.29
N PHE A 28 8.34 3.70 4.93
CA PHE A 28 9.18 2.51 5.10
C PHE A 28 8.57 1.30 4.42
N ALA A 29 9.38 0.54 3.68
CA ALA A 29 8.93 -0.70 3.07
C ALA A 29 8.93 -1.85 4.09
N HIS A 30 7.86 -2.65 4.10
CA HIS A 30 7.75 -3.78 5.00
C HIS A 30 8.68 -4.94 4.54
N PRO A 31 9.56 -5.49 5.41
CA PRO A 31 10.63 -6.42 5.02
C PRO A 31 10.14 -7.71 4.39
N ARG A 32 8.93 -8.17 4.72
CA ARG A 32 8.31 -9.36 4.10
C ARG A 32 8.24 -9.30 2.57
N PHE A 33 8.12 -8.10 2.00
CA PHE A 33 7.80 -7.90 0.58
C PHE A 33 8.99 -7.45 -0.26
N VAL A 34 10.14 -7.22 0.38
CA VAL A 34 11.39 -6.80 -0.27
C VAL A 34 12.41 -7.94 -0.15
N PRO A 35 12.79 -8.59 -1.26
CA PRO A 35 13.77 -9.67 -1.22
C PRO A 35 15.14 -9.18 -0.74
N THR A 36 15.75 -9.90 0.20
CA THR A 36 17.06 -9.54 0.80
C THR A 36 18.14 -9.26 -0.25
N ALA A 37 18.17 -10.07 -1.32
CA ALA A 37 19.16 -9.95 -2.40
C ALA A 37 19.12 -8.61 -3.15
N ILE A 38 17.99 -7.90 -3.14
CA ILE A 38 17.84 -6.60 -3.82
C ILE A 38 17.61 -5.44 -2.87
N LYS A 39 17.65 -5.65 -1.53
CA LYS A 39 17.28 -4.64 -0.53
C LYS A 39 17.93 -3.28 -0.81
N SER A 40 19.26 -3.24 -0.92
CA SER A 40 19.99 -1.97 -1.11
C SER A 40 19.64 -1.26 -2.42
N ALA A 41 19.45 -2.01 -3.51
CA ALA A 41 19.06 -1.45 -4.79
C ALA A 41 17.60 -0.94 -4.77
N TYR A 42 16.71 -1.68 -4.10
CA TYR A 42 15.33 -1.29 -3.87
C TYR A 42 15.25 0.02 -3.09
N GLU A 43 15.89 0.11 -1.92
CA GLU A 43 15.87 1.31 -1.07
C GLU A 43 16.32 2.57 -1.82
N LYS A 44 17.34 2.45 -2.67
CA LYS A 44 17.81 3.54 -3.53
C LYS A 44 16.83 3.91 -4.64
N MET A 45 16.24 2.90 -5.31
CA MET A 45 15.33 3.10 -6.42
C MET A 45 14.05 3.82 -5.99
N VAL A 46 13.41 3.31 -4.94
CA VAL A 46 12.11 3.79 -4.47
C VAL A 46 12.21 4.85 -3.37
N ALA A 47 13.43 5.23 -2.96
CA ALA A 47 13.70 6.19 -1.88
C ALA A 47 13.00 5.85 -0.55
N MET A 48 12.84 4.56 -0.26
CA MET A 48 12.21 4.05 0.96
C MET A 48 13.13 3.05 1.66
N PRO A 49 13.60 3.32 2.89
CA PRO A 49 14.27 2.31 3.70
C PRO A 49 13.35 1.13 4.03
N VAL A 50 13.91 -0.08 4.12
CA VAL A 50 13.17 -1.25 4.59
C VAL A 50 13.12 -1.24 6.11
N LEU A 51 11.92 -1.38 6.67
CA LEU A 51 11.69 -1.39 8.11
C LEU A 51 12.47 -2.52 8.77
N HIS A 52 13.18 -2.19 9.85
CA HIS A 52 13.83 -3.17 10.71
C HIS A 52 12.80 -3.75 11.69
N PRO A 53 12.56 -5.08 11.70
CA PRO A 53 11.47 -5.69 12.50
C PRO A 53 11.52 -5.40 14.00
N ASN A 54 12.71 -5.14 14.53
CA ASN A 54 12.99 -4.99 15.95
C ASN A 54 13.36 -3.55 16.34
N GLU A 55 13.17 -2.58 15.44
CA GLU A 55 13.49 -1.18 15.71
C GLU A 55 12.24 -0.47 16.23
N PRO A 56 12.14 -0.21 17.55
CA PRO A 56 11.05 0.60 18.07
C PRO A 56 11.15 2.02 17.51
N ARG A 57 10.06 2.51 16.93
CA ARG A 57 9.99 3.85 16.35
C ARG A 57 9.23 4.78 17.28
N ALA A 58 9.94 5.78 17.80
CA ALA A 58 9.34 6.88 18.55
C ALA A 58 8.72 7.94 17.61
N GLU A 59 9.23 8.03 16.37
CA GLU A 59 8.78 9.01 15.39
C GLU A 59 7.66 8.47 14.48
N PRO A 60 6.74 9.35 14.02
CA PRO A 60 5.72 8.97 13.06
C PRO A 60 6.33 8.45 11.75
N PHE A 61 5.72 7.40 11.19
CA PHE A 61 6.14 6.82 9.91
C PHE A 61 4.93 6.31 9.12
N GLY A 62 5.11 6.20 7.80
CA GLY A 62 4.20 5.46 6.91
C GLY A 62 4.75 4.06 6.63
N LEU A 63 3.85 3.11 6.34
CA LEU A 63 4.22 1.73 5.98
C LEU A 63 3.85 1.43 4.52
N PHE A 64 4.79 0.85 3.76
CA PHE A 64 4.59 0.44 2.38
C PHE A 64 4.63 -1.09 2.24
N LEU A 65 3.57 -1.66 1.69
CA LEU A 65 3.46 -3.09 1.38
C LEU A 65 3.55 -3.28 -0.14
N ASP A 66 4.54 -4.06 -0.57
CA ASP A 66 4.85 -4.26 -1.99
C ASP A 66 4.68 -5.73 -2.41
N PRO A 67 3.50 -6.35 -2.29
CA PRO A 67 3.31 -7.73 -2.72
C PRO A 67 3.63 -7.93 -4.22
N HIS A 68 3.92 -9.16 -4.65
CA HIS A 68 4.07 -9.43 -6.10
C HIS A 68 2.79 -9.15 -6.90
N THR A 69 1.62 -9.34 -6.28
CA THR A 69 0.33 -9.25 -6.98
C THR A 69 -0.57 -8.20 -6.35
N GLY A 70 -0.89 -8.30 -5.06
CA GLY A 70 -1.79 -7.34 -4.43
C GLY A 70 -2.63 -7.90 -3.30
N ILE A 71 -3.85 -7.40 -3.18
CA ILE A 71 -4.77 -7.70 -2.08
C ILE A 71 -5.84 -8.67 -2.58
N PRO A 72 -5.91 -9.92 -2.10
CA PRO A 72 -6.96 -10.84 -2.53
C PRO A 72 -8.36 -10.28 -2.16
N LEU A 73 -9.40 -10.74 -2.86
CA LEU A 73 -10.76 -10.43 -2.46
C LEU A 73 -11.03 -10.93 -1.03
N PRO A 74 -11.91 -10.27 -0.26
CA PRO A 74 -12.28 -10.72 1.09
C PRO A 74 -12.82 -12.16 1.13
N THR A 75 -13.42 -12.60 0.03
CA THR A 75 -14.01 -13.94 -0.15
C THR A 75 -13.03 -14.99 -0.69
N ALA A 76 -11.77 -14.63 -0.95
CA ALA A 76 -10.80 -15.58 -1.50
C ALA A 76 -10.50 -16.73 -0.52
N LEU A 77 -10.35 -17.94 -1.06
CA LEU A 77 -10.15 -19.18 -0.29
C LEU A 77 -8.92 -19.15 0.63
N SER A 78 -7.85 -18.47 0.21
CA SER A 78 -6.64 -18.29 1.03
C SER A 78 -6.53 -16.86 1.51
N GLN A 79 -6.61 -16.68 2.82
CA GLN A 79 -6.41 -15.40 3.51
C GLN A 79 -5.07 -15.39 4.28
N LYS A 80 -4.11 -16.24 3.86
CA LYS A 80 -2.76 -16.27 4.45
C LYS A 80 -1.85 -15.28 3.74
N PRO A 81 -1.07 -14.46 4.47
CA PRO A 81 -0.13 -13.53 3.85
C PRO A 81 1.01 -14.29 3.17
N THR A 82 1.31 -13.95 1.92
CA THR A 82 2.43 -14.51 1.13
C THR A 82 3.26 -13.39 0.54
N ALA A 83 4.39 -13.67 -0.11
CA ALA A 83 5.11 -12.65 -0.87
C ALA A 83 4.26 -12.02 -1.99
N SER A 84 3.27 -12.76 -2.52
CA SER A 84 2.43 -12.31 -3.62
C SER A 84 1.14 -11.63 -3.18
N HIS A 85 0.63 -11.93 -1.99
CA HIS A 85 -0.68 -11.46 -1.55
C HIS A 85 -0.67 -10.94 -0.11
N VAL A 86 -1.34 -9.79 0.08
CA VAL A 86 -1.58 -9.16 1.38
C VAL A 86 -3.09 -9.18 1.68
N PRO A 87 -3.57 -10.15 2.48
CA PRO A 87 -4.96 -10.17 2.96
C PRO A 87 -5.30 -8.91 3.77
N LEU A 88 -6.57 -8.51 3.77
CA LEU A 88 -7.03 -7.34 4.55
C LEU A 88 -6.78 -7.50 6.05
N SER A 89 -6.87 -8.73 6.57
CA SER A 89 -6.52 -9.03 7.97
C SER A 89 -5.05 -8.78 8.30
N PHE A 90 -4.15 -8.94 7.33
CA PHE A 90 -2.74 -8.60 7.51
C PHE A 90 -2.55 -7.07 7.56
N ILE A 91 -3.24 -6.32 6.70
CA ILE A 91 -3.23 -4.85 6.71
C ILE A 91 -3.69 -4.32 8.07
N GLU A 92 -4.82 -4.82 8.56
CA GLU A 92 -5.37 -4.46 9.88
C GLU A 92 -4.38 -4.80 11.00
N ALA A 93 -3.85 -6.02 11.03
CA ALA A 93 -2.91 -6.45 12.06
C ALA A 93 -1.63 -5.60 12.08
N GLU A 94 -1.11 -5.21 10.92
CA GLU A 94 0.07 -4.34 10.84
C GLU A 94 -0.26 -2.89 11.27
N LEU A 95 -1.45 -2.38 10.93
CA LEU A 95 -1.91 -1.08 11.43
C LEU A 95 -2.01 -1.07 12.96
N ASP A 96 -2.51 -2.14 13.57
CA ASP A 96 -2.66 -2.23 15.03
C ASP A 96 -1.32 -2.47 15.75
N ARG A 97 -0.46 -3.32 15.17
CA ARG A 97 0.83 -3.71 15.74
C ARG A 97 1.90 -2.63 15.61
N LEU A 98 2.07 -2.08 14.42
CA LEU A 98 3.12 -1.11 14.11
C LEU A 98 2.67 0.34 14.29
N ARG A 99 1.35 0.59 14.29
CA ARG A 99 0.75 1.93 14.42
C ARG A 99 1.39 2.98 13.49
N PRO A 100 1.61 2.69 12.19
CA PRO A 100 2.04 3.74 11.26
C PRO A 100 0.92 4.78 11.13
N MET A 101 1.28 6.01 10.76
CA MET A 101 0.28 7.05 10.46
C MET A 101 -0.65 6.64 9.32
N TYR A 102 -0.06 6.04 8.28
CA TYR A 102 -0.78 5.54 7.12
C TYR A 102 -0.04 4.32 6.54
N LEU A 103 -0.77 3.52 5.78
CA LEU A 103 -0.28 2.36 5.08
C LEU A 103 -0.64 2.47 3.60
N ILE A 104 0.30 2.11 2.73
CA ILE A 104 0.10 2.04 1.28
C ILE A 104 0.38 0.61 0.84
N CYS A 105 -0.52 0.01 0.07
CA CYS A 105 -0.34 -1.33 -0.47
C CYS A 105 -0.48 -1.30 -1.99
N PHE A 106 0.53 -1.79 -2.70
CA PHE A 106 0.42 -2.06 -4.13
C PHE A 106 -0.65 -3.14 -4.39
N ASP A 107 -1.50 -2.93 -5.38
CA ASP A 107 -2.61 -3.84 -5.68
C ASP A 107 -2.94 -3.95 -7.16
N GLN A 108 -2.36 -4.93 -7.84
CA GLN A 108 -2.74 -5.34 -9.20
C GLN A 108 -3.62 -6.59 -9.25
N SER A 109 -4.05 -7.07 -8.09
CA SER A 109 -4.88 -8.26 -8.02
C SER A 109 -6.25 -7.97 -8.65
N HIS A 110 -6.63 -8.85 -9.58
CA HIS A 110 -7.93 -8.81 -10.21
C HIS A 110 -8.33 -10.24 -10.57
N VAL A 111 -9.57 -10.61 -10.24
CA VAL A 111 -10.19 -11.83 -10.77
C VAL A 111 -10.55 -11.56 -12.23
N ARG A 112 -10.14 -12.47 -13.12
CA ARG A 112 -10.45 -12.42 -14.57
C ARG A 112 -11.73 -13.21 -14.86
N GLY A 113 -12.47 -12.80 -15.90
CA GLY A 113 -13.68 -13.50 -16.37
C GLY A 113 -14.96 -12.68 -16.17
N SER A 114 -16.13 -13.34 -16.17
CA SER A 114 -17.47 -12.75 -15.97
C SER A 114 -17.75 -12.30 -14.53
N GLY A 115 -16.71 -12.14 -13.72
CA GLY A 115 -16.82 -11.69 -12.34
C GLY A 115 -17.03 -10.16 -12.23
N PRO A 116 -17.03 -9.64 -10.99
CA PRO A 116 -17.13 -8.20 -10.75
C PRO A 116 -16.05 -7.43 -11.49
N SER A 117 -16.38 -6.23 -11.94
CA SER A 117 -15.47 -5.27 -12.54
C SER A 117 -14.31 -4.92 -11.59
N LYS A 118 -13.23 -4.36 -12.13
CA LYS A 118 -12.08 -3.94 -11.31
C LYS A 118 -12.48 -2.91 -10.23
N ALA A 119 -13.44 -2.04 -10.52
CA ALA A 119 -13.94 -1.05 -9.57
C ALA A 119 -14.73 -1.73 -8.43
N GLU A 120 -15.65 -2.64 -8.76
CA GLU A 120 -16.41 -3.41 -7.76
C GLU A 120 -15.49 -4.27 -6.87
N GLN A 121 -14.41 -4.82 -7.43
CA GLN A 121 -13.42 -5.57 -6.65
C GLN A 121 -12.65 -4.68 -5.66
N ARG A 122 -12.30 -3.45 -6.05
CA ARG A 122 -11.66 -2.48 -5.14
C ARG A 122 -12.62 -2.01 -4.07
N GLU A 123 -13.86 -1.70 -4.45
CA GLU A 123 -14.90 -1.32 -3.49
C GLU A 123 -15.17 -2.42 -2.48
N SER A 124 -15.23 -3.68 -2.90
CA SER A 124 -15.38 -4.82 -1.99
C SER A 124 -14.26 -4.89 -0.94
N LYS A 125 -13.00 -4.62 -1.34
CA LYS A 125 -11.86 -4.58 -0.41
C LYS A 125 -11.96 -3.40 0.55
N ARG A 126 -12.32 -2.23 0.04
CA ARG A 126 -12.44 -1.00 0.81
C ARG A 126 -13.59 -1.08 1.83
N ALA A 127 -14.76 -1.55 1.42
CA ALA A 127 -15.89 -1.81 2.30
C ALA A 127 -15.52 -2.81 3.42
N ALA A 128 -14.76 -3.86 3.10
CA ALA A 128 -14.28 -4.82 4.10
C ALA A 128 -13.21 -4.25 5.05
N LEU A 129 -12.49 -3.19 4.68
CA LEU A 129 -11.63 -2.43 5.60
C LEU A 129 -12.43 -1.46 6.47
N GLN A 130 -13.47 -0.85 5.91
CA GLN A 130 -14.36 0.03 6.65
C GLN A 130 -15.07 -0.70 7.80
N THR A 131 -15.51 -1.94 7.61
CA THR A 131 -16.07 -2.77 8.69
C THR A 131 -15.07 -3.09 9.81
N ARG A 132 -13.78 -2.86 9.59
CA ARG A 132 -12.66 -3.02 10.54
C ARG A 132 -12.17 -1.68 11.12
N ASN A 133 -12.95 -0.62 10.93
CA ASN A 133 -12.58 0.76 11.31
C ASN A 133 -11.25 1.22 10.67
N VAL A 134 -10.98 0.80 9.44
CA VAL A 134 -9.84 1.27 8.65
C VAL A 134 -10.36 2.17 7.53
N ALA A 135 -10.08 3.47 7.63
CA ALA A 135 -10.37 4.42 6.57
C ALA A 135 -9.41 4.18 5.40
N SER A 136 -9.92 4.17 4.17
CA SER A 136 -9.11 3.88 3.00
C SER A 136 -9.67 4.49 1.73
N PHE A 137 -8.81 4.68 0.74
CA PHE A 137 -9.16 5.03 -0.64
C PHE A 137 -8.19 4.32 -1.60
N TYR A 138 -8.55 4.24 -2.87
CA TYR A 138 -7.69 3.74 -3.93
C TYR A 138 -7.16 4.86 -4.82
N TYR A 139 -5.87 4.84 -5.12
CA TYR A 139 -5.34 5.47 -6.32
C TYR A 139 -5.47 4.49 -7.50
N VAL A 140 -6.14 4.92 -8.56
CA VAL A 140 -6.49 4.10 -9.71
C VAL A 140 -5.71 4.51 -10.94
N SER A 141 -4.80 3.63 -11.33
CA SER A 141 -4.04 3.74 -12.57
C SER A 141 -3.77 2.34 -13.13
N HIS A 142 -2.84 2.23 -14.07
CA HIS A 142 -2.31 0.93 -14.50
C HIS A 142 -1.54 0.19 -13.36
N ALA A 143 -1.08 0.93 -12.34
CA ALA A 143 -0.58 0.44 -11.06
C ALA A 143 -1.46 0.98 -9.92
N PRO A 144 -2.47 0.22 -9.46
CA PRO A 144 -3.34 0.66 -8.39
C PRO A 144 -2.66 0.53 -7.02
N PHE A 145 -2.98 1.45 -6.12
CA PHE A 145 -2.51 1.42 -4.73
C PHE A 145 -3.68 1.67 -3.80
N LEU A 146 -3.82 0.84 -2.78
CA LEU A 146 -4.70 1.08 -1.65
C LEU A 146 -3.95 1.95 -0.63
N PHE A 147 -4.57 3.02 -0.17
CA PHE A 147 -4.14 3.81 0.98
C PHE A 147 -5.07 3.51 2.15
N ALA A 148 -4.52 3.30 3.35
CA ALA A 148 -5.29 2.95 4.54
C ALA A 148 -4.73 3.60 5.81
N SER A 149 -5.60 3.93 6.77
CA SER A 149 -5.22 4.38 8.11
C SER A 149 -6.33 4.06 9.12
N LYS A 150 -5.98 3.94 10.41
CA LYS A 150 -6.94 3.91 11.52
C LYS A 150 -7.50 5.30 11.83
N ASP A 151 -6.88 6.37 11.31
CA ASP A 151 -7.36 7.75 11.44
C ASP A 151 -7.83 8.30 10.08
N ALA A 152 -9.13 8.55 9.97
CA ALA A 152 -9.75 9.11 8.78
C ALA A 152 -9.22 10.53 8.44
N LYS A 153 -8.77 11.31 9.43
CA LYS A 153 -8.17 12.62 9.17
C LYS A 153 -6.80 12.48 8.51
N VAL A 154 -6.04 11.46 8.89
CA VAL A 154 -4.74 11.18 8.26
C VAL A 154 -4.94 10.71 6.83
N ILE A 155 -5.93 9.85 6.56
CA ILE A 155 -6.15 9.39 5.19
C ILE A 155 -6.59 10.52 4.25
N GLU A 156 -7.42 11.44 4.75
CA GLU A 156 -7.82 12.63 3.99
C GLU A 156 -6.64 13.60 3.77
N LEU A 157 -5.78 13.78 4.79
CA LEU A 157 -4.55 14.55 4.66
C LEU A 157 -3.63 13.95 3.59
N VAL A 158 -3.46 12.64 3.56
CA VAL A 158 -2.67 11.93 2.53
C VAL A 158 -3.26 12.21 1.16
N ARG A 159 -4.57 12.01 0.96
CA ARG A 159 -5.25 12.28 -0.32
C ARG A 159 -5.01 13.71 -0.79
N ARG A 160 -5.25 14.70 0.08
CA ARG A 160 -5.03 16.11 -0.23
C ARG A 160 -3.58 16.40 -0.63
N ARG A 161 -2.59 15.84 0.06
CA ARG A 161 -1.17 16.01 -0.31
C ARG A 161 -0.85 15.43 -1.69
N LEU A 162 -1.47 14.33 -2.07
CA LEU A 162 -1.27 13.75 -3.40
C LEU A 162 -1.89 14.62 -4.50
N VAL A 163 -3.05 15.22 -4.24
CA VAL A 163 -3.71 16.16 -5.15
C VAL A 163 -2.91 17.44 -5.29
N GLU A 164 -2.45 18.04 -4.19
CA GLU A 164 -1.52 19.18 -4.18
C GLU A 164 -0.20 18.84 -4.91
N GLY A 165 0.21 17.58 -4.87
CA GLY A 165 1.36 17.05 -5.61
C GLY A 165 1.13 16.87 -7.13
N GLY A 166 -0.06 17.22 -7.64
CA GLY A 166 -0.40 17.23 -9.06
C GLY A 166 -1.16 16.00 -9.56
N ILE A 167 -1.59 15.10 -8.67
CA ILE A 167 -2.42 13.96 -9.08
C ILE A 167 -3.88 14.42 -9.24
N PRO A 168 -4.52 14.18 -10.39
CA PRO A 168 -5.92 14.54 -10.58
C PRO A 168 -6.84 13.83 -9.60
N GLU A 169 -7.79 14.56 -9.03
CA GLU A 169 -8.79 14.05 -8.09
C GLU A 169 -9.53 12.81 -8.62
N CYS A 170 -9.82 12.78 -9.92
CA CYS A 170 -10.52 11.68 -10.60
C CYS A 170 -9.73 10.36 -10.64
N ARG A 171 -8.47 10.35 -10.18
CA ARG A 171 -7.68 9.14 -9.98
C ARG A 171 -7.91 8.49 -8.62
N PHE A 172 -8.68 9.11 -7.73
CA PHE A 172 -8.97 8.55 -6.42
C PHE A 172 -10.40 8.00 -6.36
N GLU A 173 -10.52 6.72 -6.02
CA GLU A 173 -11.79 6.09 -5.66
C GLU A 173 -11.91 6.10 -4.13
N PRO A 174 -12.93 6.79 -3.58
CA PRO A 174 -13.08 6.98 -2.14
C PRO A 174 -13.42 5.68 -1.43
#